data_AF-A0A5E7B3N1-F1
#
_entry.id   AF-A0A5E7B3N1-F1
#
_cell.length_a   1.000
_cell.length_b   1.000
_cell.length_c   1.000
_cell.angle_alpha   90.00
_cell.angle_beta   90.00
_cell.angle_gamma   90.00
#
_symmetry.space_group_name_H-M   'P 1'
#
loop_
_entity.id
_entity.type
_entity.pdbx_description
1 polymer ?
#
loop_
_entity_poly.entity_id
_entity_poly.type
_entity_poly.pdbx_seq_one_letter_code
_entity_poly.pdbx_strand_id
1 'polypeptide(L)' 'MERVFRSLKTEGIPTVGYMTAQEAHRDISYYLMHRYNWIRPHQFNNGLAPAQAEKKLNVVSGIS' A
#
# COMPACT_ATOMS: atom_id res chain seq x y z
N MET A 1 1.57 -8.37 -7.92
CA MET A 1 1.80 -8.71 -6.50
C MET A 1 3.24 -8.45 -6.02
N GLU A 2 4.27 -8.73 -6.82
CA GLU A 2 5.68 -8.62 -6.38
C GLU A 2 6.06 -7.27 -5.75
N ARG A 3 5.64 -6.15 -6.35
CA ARG A 3 5.91 -4.80 -5.82
C ARG A 3 5.36 -4.58 -4.41
N VAL A 4 4.14 -5.06 -4.13
CA VAL A 4 3.49 -4.92 -2.80
C VAL A 4 4.36 -5.61 -1.75
N PHE A 5 4.70 -6.89 -1.99
CA PHE A 5 5.51 -7.67 -1.07
C PHE A 5 6.92 -7.11 -0.87
N ARG A 6 7.56 -6.65 -1.95
CA ARG A 6 8.89 -6.02 -1.86
C ARG A 6 8.84 -4.77 -0.98
N SER A 7 7.86 -3.91 -1.19
CA SER A 7 7.70 -2.66 -0.43
C SER A 7 7.36 -2.92 1.04
N LEU A 8 6.45 -3.87 1.30
CA LEU A 8 6.08 -4.28 2.67
C LEU A 8 7.30 -4.76 3.46
N LYS A 9 8.16 -5.60 2.87
CA LYS A 9 9.37 -6.11 3.52
C LYS A 9 10.37 -5.01 3.89
N THR A 10 10.48 -3.95 3.09
CA THR A 10 11.47 -2.89 3.31
C THR A 10 10.94 -1.71 4.12
N GLU A 11 9.64 -1.46 4.08
CA GLU A 11 9.03 -0.24 4.63
C GLU A 11 8.08 -0.51 5.81
N GLY A 12 7.54 -1.73 5.93
CA GLY A 12 6.47 -2.04 6.88
C GLY A 12 6.78 -3.17 7.87
N ILE A 13 7.67 -4.10 7.54
CA ILE A 13 8.04 -5.20 8.45
C ILE A 13 9.22 -4.76 9.34
N PRO A 14 9.12 -4.90 10.68
CA PRO A 14 10.23 -4.67 11.58
C PRO A 14 11.42 -5.59 11.28
N THR A 15 12.64 -5.08 11.38
CA THR A 15 13.86 -5.88 11.13
C THR A 15 14.03 -7.03 12.11
N VAL A 16 13.50 -6.89 13.33
CA VAL A 16 13.49 -7.94 14.36
C VAL A 16 12.32 -8.93 14.21
N GLY A 17 11.42 -8.71 13.24
CA GLY A 17 10.21 -9.48 13.06
C GLY A 17 9.08 -9.11 14.03
N TYR A 18 8.03 -9.92 14.04
CA TYR A 18 6.88 -9.78 14.93
C TYR A 18 6.92 -10.87 16.01
N MET A 19 6.54 -10.54 17.24
CA MET A 19 6.49 -11.52 18.34
C MET A 19 5.19 -12.33 18.30
N THR A 20 4.12 -11.74 17.77
CA THR A 20 2.82 -12.40 17.64
C THR A 20 2.20 -12.19 16.25
N ALA A 21 1.32 -13.13 15.87
CA ALA A 21 0.51 -12.98 14.66
C ALA A 21 -0.43 -11.76 14.74
N GLN A 22 -0.87 -11.38 15.95
CA GLN A 22 -1.75 -10.22 16.14
C GLN A 22 -1.04 -8.90 15.82
N GLU A 23 0.21 -8.73 16.25
CA GLU A 23 1.05 -7.59 15.87
C GLU A 23 1.26 -7.55 14.36
N ALA A 24 1.64 -8.69 13.76
CA ALA A 24 1.83 -8.81 12.33
C ALA A 24 0.54 -8.41 11.56
N HIS A 25 -0.62 -8.91 11.99
CA HIS A 25 -1.90 -8.56 11.37
C HIS A 25 -2.19 -7.08 11.47
N ARG A 26 -2.02 -6.47 12.65
CA ARG A 26 -2.25 -5.04 12.84
C ARG A 26 -1.36 -4.20 11.93
N ASP A 27 -0.07 -4.45 11.93
CA ASP A 27 0.90 -3.61 11.23
C ASP A 27 0.84 -3.80 9.72
N ILE A 28 0.69 -5.04 9.23
CA ILE A 28 0.51 -5.31 7.81
C ILE A 28 -0.80 -4.68 7.31
N SER A 29 -1.89 -4.80 8.07
CA SER A 29 -3.18 -4.18 7.71
C SER A 29 -3.07 -2.66 7.67
N TYR A 30 -2.44 -2.05 8.68
CA TYR A 30 -2.20 -0.62 8.73
C TYR A 30 -1.32 -0.15 7.56
N TYR A 31 -0.23 -0.87 7.28
CA TYR A 31 0.66 -0.55 6.16
C TYR A 31 -0.10 -0.56 4.83
N LEU A 32 -0.91 -1.59 4.57
CA LEU A 32 -1.68 -1.67 3.32
C LEU A 32 -2.74 -0.58 3.25
N MET A 33 -3.55 -0.42 4.31
CA MET A 33 -4.70 0.49 4.33
C MET A 33 -4.34 1.97 4.40
N HIS A 34 -3.19 2.35 4.95
CA HIS A 34 -2.81 3.76 5.10
C HIS A 34 -1.59 4.13 4.28
N ARG A 35 -0.50 3.36 4.36
CA ARG A 35 0.76 3.74 3.70
C ARG A 35 0.76 3.36 2.23
N TYR A 36 0.61 2.09 1.91
CA TYR A 36 0.74 1.59 0.54
C TYR A 36 -0.36 2.17 -0.37
N ASN A 37 -1.63 2.12 0.05
CA ASN A 37 -2.73 2.53 -0.82
C ASN A 37 -2.89 4.05 -0.96
N TRP A 38 -2.55 4.85 0.06
CA TRP A 38 -2.85 6.29 0.06
C TRP A 38 -1.66 7.23 0.04
N ILE A 39 -0.48 6.78 0.49
CA ILE A 39 0.68 7.66 0.67
C ILE A 39 1.81 7.31 -0.29
N ARG A 40 2.02 6.02 -0.57
CA ARG A 40 3.20 5.55 -1.29
C ARG A 40 3.17 5.99 -2.77
N PRO A 41 4.18 6.74 -3.25
CA PRO A 41 4.21 7.18 -4.64
C PRO A 41 4.57 6.03 -5.58
N HIS A 42 3.79 5.88 -6.66
CA HIS A 42 4.00 4.81 -7.64
C HIS A 42 4.38 5.40 -9.00
N GLN A 43 5.57 5.07 -9.51
CA GLN A 43 6.07 5.56 -10.81
C GLN A 43 5.10 5.29 -11.97
N PHE A 44 4.50 4.09 -12.02
CA PHE A 44 3.49 3.75 -13.04
C PHE A 44 2.23 4.64 -12.96
N ASN A 45 1.93 5.16 -11.76
CA ASN A 45 0.81 6.07 -11.53
C ASN A 45 1.23 7.55 -11.59
N ASN A 46 2.33 7.87 -12.27
CA ASN A 46 2.92 9.22 -12.32
C ASN A 46 3.23 9.79 -10.92
N GLY A 47 3.67 8.93 -10.01
CA GLY A 47 3.99 9.30 -8.63
C GLY A 47 2.78 9.34 -7.69
N LEU A 48 1.56 9.11 -8.18
CA LEU A 48 0.37 9.05 -7.32
C LEU A 48 0.30 7.74 -6.53
N ALA A 49 -0.34 7.79 -5.37
CA ALA A 49 -0.68 6.58 -4.63
C ALA A 49 -1.77 5.76 -5.37
N PRO A 50 -1.85 4.43 -5.16
CA PRO A 50 -2.85 3.56 -5.78
C PRO A 50 -4.28 4.11 -5.73
N ALA A 51 -4.77 4.48 -4.55
CA ALA A 51 -6.13 4.95 -4.38
C ALA A 51 -6.39 6.29 -5.10
N GLN A 52 -5.38 7.15 -5.20
CA GLN A 52 -5.50 8.41 -5.95
C GLN A 52 -5.54 8.16 -7.46
N ALA A 53 -4.73 7.23 -7.95
CA ALA A 53 -4.72 6.84 -9.35
C ALA A 53 -6.05 6.20 -9.75
N GLU A 54 -6.58 5.31 -8.92
CA GLU A 54 -7.88 4.67 -9.13
C GLU A 54 -9.03 5.67 -9.15
N LYS A 55 -9.08 6.61 -8.19
CA LYS A 55 -10.07 7.70 -8.21
C LYS A 55 -10.01 8.50 -9.51
N LYS A 56 -8.80 8.81 -9.99
CA LYS A 56 -8.62 9.53 -11.26
C LYS A 56 -9.12 8.69 -12.45
N LEU A 57 -8.85 7.39 -12.46
CA LEU A 57 -9.33 6.47 -13.49
C LEU A 57 -10.86 6.39 -13.49
N ASN A 58 -11.50 6.28 -12.32
CA ASN A 58 -12.97 6.21 -12.20
C ASN A 58 -13.65 7.49 -12.71
N VAL A 59 -13.08 8.66 -12.41
CA VAL A 59 -13.57 9.93 -12.95
C VAL A 59 -13.48 9.97 -14.47
N VAL A 60 -12.40 9.42 -15.05
CA VAL A 60 -12.21 9.37 -16.51
C VAL A 60 -13.12 8.32 -17.17
N SER A 61 -13.42 7.21 -16.49
CA SER A 61 -14.25 6.13 -17.01
C SER A 61 -15.76 6.37 -16.85
N GLY A 62 -16.16 7.35 -16.02
CA GLY A 62 -17.57 7.64 -15.75
C GLY A 62 -18.27 6.57 -14.90
N ILE A 63 -17.52 5.64 -14.31
CA ILE A 63 -18.05 4.60 -13.43
C ILE A 63 -18.12 5.19 -12.02
N SER A 64 -19.35 5.35 -11.51
CA SER A 64 -19.67 5.82 -10.15
C SER A 64 -20.25 4.69 -9.30
#